data_AF-A0A8X6K140-F1
#
_entry.id   AF-A0A8X6K140-F1
#
_cell.length_a   1.000
_cell.length_b   1.000
_cell.length_c   1.000
_cell.angle_alpha   90.00
_cell.angle_beta   90.00
_cell.angle_gamma   90.00
#
_symmetry.space_group_name_H-M   'P 1'
#
loop_
_entity.id
_entity.type
_entity.pdbx_description
1 polymer ?
#
loop_
_entity_poly.entity_id
_entity_poly.type
_entity_poly.pdbx_seq_one_letter_code
_entity_poly.pdbx_strand_id
1 'polypeptide(L)'
;MAEKDKQWDCMKYFSNEYCDLLPIDVPVLDEAPTSVEFLRNYVSPNVPFVLKKGVEQWPAFRKWNDNYLRNRLHNNKCTVAVTPNGYADAVLGDKFMLPEERIMTFNEFLDEMNCPVHDRVLYLQKQNNCLVDEFSCLMEDVDSHIPWATAALGDLPEAANFWMGDSRAVTSLHKDHYENIYCVLRGLKEFILYPPILAAWAPYKTFRKCQYYCEDGEFKIKDLDDEVKWIPFNPKLDDKKYPMVSQIKKYHIILEAGDMLYLPALWFHHVEQSHACIAVNYCVNLSAWR
;
A
#
# COMPACT_ATOMS: atom_id res chain seq x y z
N MET A 1 13.98 -29.37 24.34
CA MET A 1 14.91 -28.45 23.64
C MET A 1 15.24 -28.99 22.26
N ALA A 2 15.83 -30.19 22.14
CA ALA A 2 16.24 -30.79 20.86
C ALA A 2 15.19 -30.87 19.73
N GLU A 3 13.89 -30.96 20.04
CA GLU A 3 12.82 -31.03 19.01
C GLU A 3 12.40 -29.64 18.50
N LYS A 4 12.40 -28.62 19.39
CA LYS A 4 12.15 -27.22 18.99
C LYS A 4 13.29 -26.67 18.14
N ASP A 5 14.53 -27.07 18.46
CA ASP A 5 15.71 -26.67 17.69
C ASP A 5 15.66 -27.26 16.27
N LYS A 6 15.23 -28.53 16.12
CA LYS A 6 15.02 -29.15 14.80
C LYS A 6 13.90 -28.48 13.98
N GLN A 7 12.77 -28.16 14.61
CA GLN A 7 11.67 -27.44 13.93
C GLN A 7 12.11 -26.06 13.44
N TRP A 8 12.92 -25.37 14.25
CA TRP A 8 13.49 -24.07 13.89
C TRP A 8 14.44 -24.15 12.70
N ASP A 9 15.30 -25.18 12.66
CA ASP A 9 16.21 -25.40 11.53
C ASP A 9 15.45 -25.78 10.25
N CYS A 10 14.39 -26.58 10.34
CA CYS A 10 13.51 -26.87 9.19
C CYS A 10 12.85 -25.61 8.63
N MET A 11 12.34 -24.72 9.49
CA MET A 11 11.71 -23.47 9.04
C MET A 11 12.72 -22.54 8.38
N LYS A 12 13.94 -22.45 8.91
CA LYS A 12 15.02 -21.68 8.27
C LYS A 12 15.36 -22.24 6.90
N TYR A 13 15.57 -23.56 6.81
CA TYR A 13 15.87 -24.23 5.56
C TYR A 13 14.78 -23.98 4.52
N PHE A 14 13.51 -24.19 4.89
CA PHE A 14 12.38 -23.91 4.01
C PHE A 14 12.31 -22.44 3.59
N SER A 15 12.63 -21.50 4.50
CA SER A 15 12.62 -20.07 4.17
C SER A 15 13.70 -19.69 3.17
N ASN A 16 14.88 -20.29 3.28
CA ASN A 16 15.97 -20.09 2.32
C ASN A 16 15.60 -20.65 0.96
N GLU A 17 15.15 -21.91 0.89
CA GLU A 17 14.72 -22.54 -0.37
C GLU A 17 13.58 -21.75 -1.04
N TYR A 18 12.60 -21.27 -0.26
CA TYR A 18 11.54 -20.40 -0.77
C TYR A 18 12.12 -19.12 -1.39
N CYS A 19 13.07 -18.47 -0.71
CA CYS A 19 13.69 -17.24 -1.21
C CYS A 19 14.59 -17.47 -2.43
N ASP A 20 15.24 -18.62 -2.52
CA ASP A 20 16.08 -19.04 -3.65
C ASP A 20 15.25 -19.29 -4.92
N LEU A 21 14.01 -19.74 -4.77
CA LEU A 21 13.06 -19.90 -5.88
C LEU A 21 12.47 -18.57 -6.39
N LEU A 22 12.54 -17.50 -5.60
CA LEU A 22 12.10 -16.18 -6.06
C LEU A 22 13.14 -15.54 -7.00
N PRO A 23 12.70 -14.72 -7.98
CA PRO A 23 13.61 -13.95 -8.85
C PRO A 23 14.65 -13.15 -8.06
N ILE A 24 15.88 -12.98 -8.56
CA ILE A 24 16.91 -12.19 -7.86
C ILE A 24 16.43 -10.76 -7.63
N ASP A 25 15.89 -10.15 -8.68
CA ASP A 25 15.27 -8.84 -8.69
C ASP A 25 13.81 -8.96 -9.13
N VAL A 26 12.98 -7.97 -8.79
CA VAL A 26 11.61 -7.89 -9.26
C VAL A 26 11.62 -7.74 -10.78
N PRO A 27 10.96 -8.65 -11.54
CA PRO A 27 10.86 -8.53 -12.98
C PRO A 27 10.30 -7.17 -13.41
N VAL A 28 10.93 -6.58 -14.42
CA VAL A 28 10.50 -5.33 -15.04
C VAL A 28 10.07 -5.62 -16.47
N LEU A 29 8.85 -5.24 -16.82
CA LEU A 29 8.24 -5.45 -18.13
C LEU A 29 8.12 -4.11 -18.86
N ASP A 30 8.42 -4.12 -20.15
CA ASP A 30 8.21 -2.97 -21.05
C ASP A 30 6.82 -3.00 -21.70
N GLU A 31 6.17 -4.17 -21.73
CA GLU A 31 4.85 -4.38 -22.31
C GLU A 31 3.95 -5.16 -21.36
N ALA A 32 2.64 -4.88 -21.42
CA ALA A 32 1.66 -5.58 -20.61
C ALA A 32 1.63 -7.08 -20.95
N PRO A 33 1.63 -7.99 -19.95
CA PRO A 33 1.55 -9.42 -20.23
C PRO A 33 0.18 -9.78 -20.81
N THR A 34 0.12 -10.87 -21.58
CA THR A 34 -1.17 -11.51 -21.87
C THR A 34 -1.77 -12.06 -20.57
N SER A 35 -3.09 -12.28 -20.53
CA SER A 35 -3.75 -12.87 -19.35
C SER A 35 -3.18 -14.22 -18.95
N VAL A 36 -2.78 -15.06 -19.93
CA VAL A 36 -2.16 -16.36 -19.69
C VAL A 36 -0.75 -16.22 -19.10
N GLU A 37 0.06 -15.30 -19.62
CA GLU A 37 1.38 -15.01 -19.05
C GLU A 37 1.27 -14.43 -17.66
N PHE A 38 0.33 -13.51 -17.44
CA PHE A 38 0.08 -12.95 -16.12
C PHE A 38 -0.26 -14.03 -15.10
N LEU A 39 -1.23 -14.89 -15.43
CA LEU A 39 -1.65 -15.98 -14.55
C LEU A 39 -0.53 -16.99 -14.28
N ARG A 40 0.17 -17.44 -15.33
CA ARG A 40 1.18 -18.51 -15.26
C ARG A 40 2.47 -18.05 -14.60
N ASN A 41 2.95 -16.86 -14.94
CA ASN A 41 4.29 -16.41 -14.58
C ASN A 41 4.33 -15.55 -13.31
N TYR A 42 3.19 -14.98 -12.88
CA TYR A 42 3.16 -14.03 -11.76
C TYR A 42 2.11 -14.38 -10.71
N VAL A 43 0.85 -14.57 -11.08
CA VAL A 43 -0.21 -14.90 -10.10
C VAL A 43 0.02 -16.27 -9.46
N SER A 44 0.13 -17.32 -10.29
CA SER A 44 0.29 -18.70 -9.81
C SER A 44 1.56 -18.93 -8.98
N PRO A 45 2.75 -18.42 -9.38
CA PRO A 45 3.96 -18.51 -8.54
C PRO A 45 4.04 -17.43 -7.45
N ASN A 46 3.05 -16.52 -7.37
CA ASN A 46 2.96 -15.42 -6.41
C ASN A 46 4.20 -14.49 -6.45
N VAL A 47 4.54 -14.01 -7.65
CA VAL A 47 5.73 -13.18 -7.93
C VAL A 47 5.31 -11.77 -8.36
N PRO A 48 5.79 -10.70 -7.70
CA PRO A 48 5.52 -9.33 -8.10
C PRO A 48 6.24 -8.98 -9.41
N PHE A 49 5.76 -7.99 -10.13
CA PHE A 49 6.49 -7.37 -11.24
C PHE A 49 6.15 -5.88 -11.38
N VAL A 50 7.03 -5.13 -12.01
CA VAL A 50 6.79 -3.75 -12.42
C VAL A 50 6.57 -3.71 -13.93
N LEU A 51 5.48 -3.10 -14.37
CA LEU A 51 5.25 -2.72 -15.76
C LEU A 51 5.60 -1.24 -15.93
N LYS A 52 6.68 -0.97 -16.67
CA LYS A 52 7.08 0.39 -17.00
C LYS A 52 6.06 1.01 -17.92
N LYS A 53 5.72 2.28 -17.67
CA LYS A 53 4.78 3.07 -18.49
C LYS A 53 3.41 2.42 -18.67
N GLY A 54 3.00 1.56 -17.75
CA GLY A 54 1.76 0.79 -17.82
C GLY A 54 0.48 1.62 -17.82
N VAL A 55 0.54 2.91 -17.43
CA VAL A 55 -0.62 3.80 -17.37
C VAL A 55 -0.43 5.15 -18.09
N GLU A 56 0.63 5.33 -18.90
CA GLU A 56 0.86 6.60 -19.63
C GLU A 56 -0.25 6.93 -20.65
N GLN A 57 -0.97 5.91 -21.11
CA GLN A 57 -2.11 6.02 -22.02
C GLN A 57 -3.36 6.60 -21.36
N TRP A 58 -3.47 6.57 -20.02
CA TRP A 58 -4.63 7.11 -19.32
C TRP A 58 -4.68 8.64 -19.43
N PRO A 59 -5.86 9.24 -19.67
CA PRO A 59 -6.00 10.69 -19.61
C PRO A 59 -5.48 11.29 -18.29
N ALA A 60 -5.65 10.57 -17.17
CA ALA A 60 -5.18 10.97 -15.85
C ALA A 60 -3.69 11.30 -15.82
N PHE A 61 -2.85 10.52 -16.50
CA PHE A 61 -1.39 10.72 -16.51
C PHE A 61 -0.99 12.13 -16.99
N ARG A 62 -1.77 12.71 -17.92
CA ARG A 62 -1.52 14.06 -18.45
C ARG A 62 -2.34 15.14 -17.75
N LYS A 63 -3.56 14.80 -17.29
CA LYS A 63 -4.51 15.76 -16.75
C LYS A 63 -4.34 16.03 -15.27
N TRP A 64 -4.00 15.03 -14.44
CA TRP A 64 -4.08 15.11 -12.98
C TRP A 64 -2.92 15.93 -12.37
N ASN A 65 -3.02 17.24 -12.53
CA ASN A 65 -2.27 18.25 -11.78
C ASN A 65 -3.19 18.98 -10.80
N ASP A 66 -2.62 19.78 -9.90
CA ASP A 66 -3.38 20.48 -8.85
C ASP A 66 -4.48 21.36 -9.43
N ASN A 67 -4.23 22.09 -10.53
CA ASN A 67 -5.24 22.95 -11.14
C ASN A 67 -6.42 22.14 -11.69
N TYR A 68 -6.14 21.03 -12.37
CA TYR A 68 -7.18 20.15 -12.89
C TYR A 68 -8.02 19.56 -11.76
N LEU A 69 -7.37 19.00 -10.74
CA LEU A 69 -8.07 18.37 -9.63
C LEU A 69 -8.86 19.40 -8.79
N ARG A 70 -8.33 20.61 -8.57
CA ARG A 70 -9.09 21.71 -7.94
C ARG A 70 -10.36 22.06 -8.70
N ASN A 71 -10.28 22.12 -10.03
CA ASN A 71 -11.46 22.43 -10.84
C ASN A 71 -12.47 21.28 -10.87
N ARG A 72 -11.98 20.03 -11.02
CA ARG A 72 -12.84 18.84 -11.11
C ARG A 72 -13.48 18.45 -9.79
N LEU A 73 -12.70 18.43 -8.71
CA LEU A 73 -13.16 18.02 -7.39
C LEU A 73 -13.66 19.19 -6.54
N HIS A 74 -13.10 20.39 -6.68
CA HIS A 74 -13.58 21.61 -6.00
C HIS A 74 -13.96 21.39 -4.52
N ASN A 75 -15.26 21.44 -4.22
CA ASN A 75 -15.85 21.30 -2.89
C ASN A 75 -16.31 19.87 -2.57
N ASN A 76 -15.96 18.90 -3.42
CA ASN A 76 -16.23 17.50 -3.20
C ASN A 76 -15.60 17.07 -1.87
N LYS A 77 -16.38 16.34 -1.06
CA LYS A 77 -15.96 15.92 0.28
C LYS A 77 -15.16 14.63 0.17
N CYS A 78 -14.01 14.62 0.83
CA CYS A 78 -13.12 13.46 0.89
C CYS A 78 -12.79 13.13 2.35
N THR A 79 -12.62 11.84 2.61
CA THR A 79 -12.17 11.34 3.92
C THR A 79 -10.65 11.35 3.96
N VAL A 80 -10.07 12.24 4.76
CA VAL A 80 -8.62 12.40 4.90
C VAL A 80 -8.16 11.77 6.21
N ALA A 81 -7.14 10.92 6.15
CA ALA A 81 -6.43 10.47 7.34
C ALA A 81 -5.47 11.57 7.79
N VAL A 82 -5.56 11.97 9.05
CA VAL A 82 -4.70 12.98 9.65
C VAL A 82 -3.95 12.37 10.82
N THR A 83 -2.63 12.53 10.84
CA THR A 83 -1.76 12.01 11.90
C THR A 83 -0.73 13.07 12.31
N PRO A 84 -0.22 13.02 13.55
CA PRO A 84 0.80 13.96 14.00
C PRO A 84 2.19 13.71 13.41
N ASN A 85 2.44 12.50 12.92
CA ASN A 85 3.79 12.02 12.56
C ASN A 85 3.84 11.27 11.22
N GLY A 86 2.71 11.13 10.52
CA GLY A 86 2.62 10.44 9.23
C GLY A 86 2.37 8.94 9.30
N TYR A 87 2.31 8.34 10.49
CA TYR A 87 2.12 6.90 10.66
C TYR A 87 0.66 6.59 11.02
N ALA A 88 -0.15 6.37 10.00
CA ALA A 88 -1.48 5.78 10.15
C ALA A 88 -1.37 4.25 10.20
N ASP A 89 -2.27 3.60 10.94
CA ASP A 89 -2.35 2.14 11.02
C ASP A 89 -1.01 1.52 11.40
N ALA A 90 -0.41 2.04 12.47
CA ALA A 90 0.97 1.72 12.86
C ALA A 90 1.10 1.53 14.37
N VAL A 91 2.13 0.78 14.78
CA VAL A 91 2.46 0.61 16.19
C VAL A 91 3.29 1.78 16.67
N LEU A 92 2.81 2.48 17.70
CA LEU A 92 3.54 3.55 18.40
C LEU A 92 3.59 3.23 19.88
N GLY A 93 4.79 2.89 20.36
CA GLY A 93 5.00 2.39 21.72
C GLY A 93 4.32 1.03 21.92
N ASP A 94 3.30 1.01 22.76
CA ASP A 94 2.50 -0.18 23.13
C ASP A 94 1.09 -0.19 22.52
N LYS A 95 0.79 0.74 21.60
CA LYS A 95 -0.53 0.92 20.98
C LYS A 95 -0.45 0.76 19.47
N PHE A 96 -1.54 0.28 18.89
CA PHE A 96 -1.80 0.40 17.46
C PHE A 96 -2.64 1.65 17.23
N MET A 97 -2.12 2.59 16.44
CA MET A 97 -2.68 3.92 16.25
C MET A 97 -3.36 4.03 14.90
N LEU A 98 -4.69 4.19 14.93
CA LEU A 98 -5.51 4.63 13.82
C LEU A 98 -5.39 6.15 13.64
N PRO A 99 -5.50 6.66 12.40
CA PRO A 99 -5.51 8.09 12.14
C PRO A 99 -6.79 8.76 12.65
N GLU A 100 -6.75 10.09 12.79
CA GLU A 100 -7.98 10.88 12.81
C GLU A 100 -8.58 10.85 11.41
N GLU A 101 -9.84 10.46 11.27
CA GLU A 101 -10.57 10.58 10.01
C GLU A 101 -11.28 11.92 9.98
N ARG A 102 -10.87 12.78 9.04
CA ARG A 102 -11.44 14.12 8.87
C ARG A 102 -12.09 14.25 7.50
N ILE A 103 -13.35 14.65 7.49
CA ILE A 103 -14.04 15.01 6.26
C ILE A 103 -13.76 16.49 5.95
N MET A 104 -13.11 16.76 4.82
CA MET A 104 -12.88 18.11 4.31
C MET A 104 -13.17 18.15 2.81
N THR A 105 -13.24 19.36 2.24
CA THR A 105 -13.27 19.51 0.79
C THR A 105 -11.90 19.18 0.19
N PHE A 106 -11.89 18.76 -1.07
CA PHE A 106 -10.63 18.50 -1.76
C PHE A 106 -9.75 19.76 -1.89
N ASN A 107 -10.36 20.93 -2.08
CA ASN A 107 -9.62 22.20 -2.10
C ASN A 107 -8.95 22.50 -0.75
N GLU A 108 -9.66 22.32 0.38
CA GLU A 108 -9.08 22.45 1.72
C GLU A 108 -7.92 21.47 1.93
N PHE A 109 -8.09 20.21 1.51
CA PHE A 109 -7.03 19.19 1.56
C PHE A 109 -5.78 19.64 0.80
N LEU A 110 -5.94 20.13 -0.44
CA LEU A 110 -4.80 20.60 -1.24
C LEU A 110 -4.14 21.86 -0.65
N ASP A 111 -4.92 22.77 -0.08
CA ASP A 111 -4.40 23.96 0.59
C ASP A 111 -3.56 23.59 1.82
N GLU A 112 -4.05 22.68 2.66
CA GLU A 112 -3.32 22.20 3.85
C GLU A 112 -2.08 21.36 3.45
N MET A 113 -2.18 20.54 2.41
CA MET A 113 -1.05 19.74 1.93
C MET A 113 0.08 20.63 1.38
N ASN A 114 -0.25 21.68 0.62
CA ASN A 114 0.73 22.60 0.03
C ASN A 114 1.29 23.63 1.04
N CYS A 115 0.63 23.81 2.19
CA CYS A 115 1.09 24.63 3.31
C CYS A 115 1.24 23.76 4.58
N PRO A 116 2.18 22.78 4.59
CA PRO A 116 2.21 21.75 5.62
C PRO A 116 2.55 22.33 6.99
N VAL A 117 1.79 21.90 7.99
CA VAL A 117 2.09 22.13 9.41
C VAL A 117 2.92 20.95 9.94
N HIS A 118 3.87 21.22 10.84
CA HIS A 118 4.85 20.22 11.28
C HIS A 118 4.22 18.98 11.92
N ASP A 119 3.22 19.18 12.77
CA ASP A 119 2.52 18.16 13.55
C ASP A 119 1.20 17.72 12.91
N ARG A 120 1.02 17.95 11.61
CA ARG A 120 -0.16 17.53 10.87
C ARG A 120 0.24 16.99 9.51
N VAL A 121 0.05 15.69 9.35
CA VAL A 121 0.35 14.96 8.11
C VAL A 121 -0.96 14.44 7.54
N LEU A 122 -1.27 14.83 6.31
CA LEU A 122 -2.51 14.50 5.62
C LEU A 122 -2.26 13.42 4.57
N TYR A 123 -3.19 12.46 4.49
CA TYR A 123 -3.16 11.42 3.48
C TYR A 123 -4.58 10.97 3.10
N LEU A 124 -4.92 11.08 1.82
CA LEU A 124 -6.07 10.39 1.23
C LEU A 124 -5.68 8.93 1.03
N GLN A 125 -6.05 8.09 2.02
CA GLN A 125 -5.68 6.67 2.08
C GLN A 125 -6.85 5.74 2.36
N LYS A 126 -8.09 6.22 2.24
CA LYS A 126 -9.27 5.38 2.50
C LYS A 126 -9.30 4.23 1.49
N GLN A 127 -9.05 3.01 1.97
CA GLN A 127 -9.12 1.79 1.18
C GLN A 127 -10.52 1.23 1.38
N ASN A 128 -11.45 1.47 0.46
CA ASN A 128 -12.84 0.97 0.46
C ASN A 128 -13.55 1.53 -0.80
N ASN A 129 -13.00 1.25 -1.97
CA ASN A 129 -13.55 1.69 -3.25
C ASN A 129 -13.68 3.23 -3.39
N CYS A 130 -12.80 3.98 -2.70
CA CYS A 130 -12.95 5.43 -2.55
C CYS A 130 -12.84 6.19 -3.87
N LEU A 131 -12.14 5.65 -4.89
CA LEU A 131 -12.08 6.28 -6.21
C LEU A 131 -13.48 6.38 -6.82
N VAL A 132 -14.31 5.35 -6.63
CA VAL A 132 -15.69 5.34 -7.13
C VAL A 132 -16.60 6.12 -6.18
N ASP A 133 -16.49 5.87 -4.88
CA ASP A 133 -17.45 6.39 -3.90
C ASP A 133 -17.25 7.88 -3.61
N GLU A 134 -16.00 8.34 -3.51
CA GLU A 134 -15.65 9.74 -3.20
C GLU A 134 -15.18 10.49 -4.45
N PHE A 135 -14.58 9.84 -5.46
CA PHE A 135 -13.95 10.54 -6.59
C PHE A 135 -14.52 10.13 -7.96
N SER A 136 -15.76 9.67 -8.04
CA SER A 136 -16.39 9.14 -9.28
C SER A 136 -16.19 10.01 -10.53
N CYS A 137 -16.18 11.34 -10.40
CA CYS A 137 -15.99 12.25 -11.53
C CYS A 137 -14.59 12.17 -12.19
N LEU A 138 -13.63 11.49 -11.54
CA LEU A 138 -12.30 11.20 -12.07
C LEU A 138 -12.23 9.85 -12.81
N MET A 139 -13.26 9.00 -12.70
CA MET A 139 -13.30 7.69 -13.36
C MET A 139 -13.27 7.75 -14.88
N GLU A 140 -13.59 8.90 -15.49
CA GLU A 140 -13.46 9.09 -16.94
C GLU A 140 -12.00 9.22 -17.40
N ASP A 141 -11.06 9.45 -16.48
CA ASP A 141 -9.65 9.67 -16.77
C ASP A 141 -8.78 8.42 -16.56
N VAL A 142 -9.35 7.33 -16.03
CA VAL A 142 -8.67 6.05 -15.76
C VAL A 142 -9.54 4.89 -16.23
N ASP A 143 -8.94 3.72 -16.42
CA ASP A 143 -9.74 2.52 -16.69
C ASP A 143 -10.47 2.08 -15.41
N SER A 144 -11.67 1.50 -15.54
CA SER A 144 -12.40 0.98 -14.37
C SER A 144 -11.82 -0.34 -13.83
N HIS A 145 -11.03 -1.05 -14.66
CA HIS A 145 -10.29 -2.25 -14.30
C HIS A 145 -9.15 -2.47 -15.31
N ILE A 146 -8.23 -3.39 -15.02
CA ILE A 146 -7.12 -3.74 -15.91
C ILE A 146 -7.50 -4.97 -16.75
N PRO A 147 -7.72 -4.86 -18.07
CA PRO A 147 -8.37 -5.93 -18.84
C PRO A 147 -7.64 -7.29 -18.83
N TRP A 148 -6.31 -7.29 -18.99
CA TRP A 148 -5.52 -8.52 -18.97
C TRP A 148 -5.51 -9.18 -17.58
N ALA A 149 -5.58 -8.38 -16.51
CA ALA A 149 -5.62 -8.89 -15.16
C ALA A 149 -7.00 -9.47 -14.81
N THR A 150 -8.08 -8.76 -15.13
CA THR A 150 -9.45 -9.25 -14.98
C THR A 150 -9.67 -10.54 -15.75
N ALA A 151 -9.17 -10.63 -16.99
CA ALA A 151 -9.29 -11.86 -17.79
C ALA A 151 -8.49 -13.03 -17.19
N ALA A 152 -7.37 -12.77 -16.51
CA ALA A 152 -6.56 -13.81 -15.88
C ALA A 152 -7.14 -14.27 -14.53
N LEU A 153 -7.61 -13.32 -13.72
CA LEU A 153 -8.13 -13.55 -12.37
C LEU A 153 -9.58 -14.01 -12.39
N GLY A 154 -10.31 -13.79 -13.49
CA GLY A 154 -11.69 -14.23 -13.64
C GLY A 154 -12.73 -13.34 -12.94
N ASP A 155 -12.29 -12.26 -12.28
CA ASP A 155 -13.15 -11.34 -11.54
C ASP A 155 -12.74 -9.87 -11.77
N LEU A 156 -13.73 -8.97 -11.60
CA LEU A 156 -13.51 -7.54 -11.54
C LEU A 156 -12.92 -7.13 -10.18
N PRO A 157 -12.23 -5.98 -10.09
CA PRO A 157 -11.76 -5.47 -8.80
C PRO A 157 -12.95 -5.20 -7.86
N GLU A 158 -12.80 -5.64 -6.61
CA GLU A 158 -13.75 -5.37 -5.52
C GLU A 158 -13.69 -3.90 -5.09
N ALA A 159 -12.51 -3.28 -5.23
CA ALA A 159 -12.30 -1.87 -4.93
C ALA A 159 -11.30 -1.24 -5.89
N ALA A 160 -11.58 0.01 -6.28
CA ALA A 160 -10.59 0.93 -6.82
C ALA A 160 -10.38 2.09 -5.84
N ASN A 161 -9.13 2.40 -5.48
CA ASN A 161 -8.83 3.46 -4.51
C ASN A 161 -7.96 4.55 -5.10
N PHE A 162 -8.21 5.77 -4.68
CA PHE A 162 -7.43 6.96 -4.99
C PHE A 162 -6.48 7.26 -3.82
N TRP A 163 -5.24 7.60 -4.15
CA TRP A 163 -4.20 7.89 -3.17
C TRP A 163 -3.56 9.23 -3.45
N MET A 164 -3.48 10.08 -2.42
CA MET A 164 -2.73 11.33 -2.48
C MET A 164 -2.33 11.82 -1.10
N GLY A 165 -1.06 12.13 -0.86
CA GLY A 165 -0.63 12.52 0.47
C GLY A 165 0.73 13.19 0.55
N ASP A 166 1.05 13.61 1.77
CA ASP A 166 2.34 14.15 2.15
C ASP A 166 3.45 13.08 2.05
N SER A 167 4.67 13.49 1.71
CA SER A 167 5.87 12.66 1.76
C SER A 167 6.15 12.06 3.14
N ARG A 168 5.67 12.70 4.20
CA ARG A 168 5.81 12.23 5.58
C ARG A 168 4.84 11.08 5.90
N ALA A 169 3.79 10.89 5.11
CA ALA A 169 2.83 9.82 5.34
C ALA A 169 3.42 8.48 4.90
N VAL A 170 3.47 7.53 5.84
CA VAL A 170 4.09 6.21 5.68
C VAL A 170 3.04 5.15 6.00
N THR A 171 2.91 4.18 5.10
CA THR A 171 2.12 2.97 5.37
C THR A 171 3.03 1.92 5.98
N SER A 172 2.75 1.54 7.24
CA SER A 172 3.56 0.58 7.99
C SER A 172 3.54 -0.83 7.37
N LEU A 173 4.50 -1.68 7.74
CA LEU A 173 4.63 -3.01 7.14
C LEU A 173 3.41 -3.89 7.48
N HIS A 174 2.66 -4.28 6.44
CA HIS A 174 1.48 -5.13 6.55
C HIS A 174 1.33 -5.97 5.29
N LYS A 175 0.28 -6.82 5.22
CA LYS A 175 -0.06 -7.61 4.04
C LYS A 175 -1.57 -7.60 3.82
N ASP A 176 -1.97 -7.71 2.56
CA ASP A 176 -3.37 -7.80 2.16
C ASP A 176 -3.74 -9.18 1.65
N HIS A 177 -5.04 -9.43 1.54
CA HIS A 177 -5.60 -10.66 0.95
C HIS A 177 -6.08 -10.42 -0.50
N TYR A 178 -5.60 -9.35 -1.15
CA TYR A 178 -5.99 -8.96 -2.50
C TYR A 178 -4.83 -9.09 -3.47
N GLU A 179 -5.15 -9.46 -4.71
CA GLU A 179 -4.26 -9.21 -5.85
C GLU A 179 -4.34 -7.71 -6.17
N ASN A 180 -3.26 -6.99 -5.91
CA ASN A 180 -3.24 -5.54 -5.95
C ASN A 180 -2.47 -5.03 -7.17
N ILE A 181 -3.12 -4.21 -8.00
CA ILE A 181 -2.50 -3.55 -9.14
C ILE A 181 -2.37 -2.06 -8.82
N TYR A 182 -1.16 -1.62 -8.51
CA TYR A 182 -0.85 -0.28 -8.02
C TYR A 182 -0.23 0.59 -9.10
N CYS A 183 -0.89 1.69 -9.46
CA CYS A 183 -0.53 2.54 -10.60
C CYS A 183 -0.15 3.94 -10.11
N VAL A 184 1.05 4.43 -10.43
CA VAL A 184 1.49 5.78 -10.06
C VAL A 184 1.23 6.75 -11.21
N LEU A 185 0.50 7.84 -10.93
CA LEU A 185 0.12 8.83 -11.93
C LEU A 185 0.92 10.13 -11.80
N ARG A 186 1.44 10.43 -10.60
CA ARG A 186 2.29 11.59 -10.35
C ARG A 186 3.22 11.32 -9.18
N GLY A 187 4.46 11.77 -9.27
CA GLY A 187 5.45 11.60 -8.21
C GLY A 187 6.04 10.20 -8.21
N LEU A 188 6.41 9.71 -7.03
CA LEU A 188 6.99 8.39 -6.83
C LEU A 188 6.39 7.68 -5.61
N LYS A 189 6.38 6.35 -5.68
CA LYS A 189 6.10 5.46 -4.56
C LYS A 189 7.27 4.52 -4.34
N GLU A 190 7.70 4.41 -3.09
CA GLU A 190 8.77 3.52 -2.68
C GLU A 190 8.18 2.36 -1.87
N PHE A 191 8.36 1.13 -2.37
CA PHE A 191 7.91 -0.08 -1.72
C PHE A 191 9.11 -0.88 -1.21
N ILE A 192 9.03 -1.31 0.05
CA ILE A 192 9.84 -2.42 0.56
C ILE A 192 8.93 -3.63 0.65
N LEU A 193 9.19 -4.64 -0.16
CA LEU A 193 8.41 -5.87 -0.23
C LEU A 193 9.15 -7.03 0.44
N TYR A 194 8.42 -7.81 1.23
CA TYR A 194 8.86 -9.12 1.68
C TYR A 194 7.86 -10.20 1.22
N PRO A 195 8.36 -11.37 0.82
CA PRO A 195 7.51 -12.48 0.44
C PRO A 195 6.65 -13.00 1.60
N PRO A 196 5.56 -13.74 1.32
CA PRO A 196 4.69 -14.32 2.35
C PRO A 196 5.40 -15.17 3.41
N ILE A 197 6.56 -15.76 3.08
CA ILE A 197 7.37 -16.53 4.03
C ILE A 197 7.86 -15.71 5.23
N LEU A 198 7.89 -14.37 5.12
CA LEU A 198 8.14 -13.48 6.26
C LEU A 198 7.15 -13.74 7.41
N ALA A 199 5.94 -14.23 7.15
CA ALA A 199 4.94 -14.54 8.20
C ALA A 199 5.47 -15.50 9.28
N ALA A 200 6.43 -16.38 8.94
CA ALA A 200 7.06 -17.29 9.91
C ALA A 200 8.02 -16.57 10.89
N TRP A 201 8.48 -15.38 10.54
CA TRP A 201 9.53 -14.62 11.25
C TRP A 201 9.09 -13.24 11.70
N ALA A 202 7.99 -12.72 11.15
CA ALA A 202 7.43 -11.42 11.47
C ALA A 202 7.10 -11.35 12.97
N PRO A 203 7.56 -10.31 13.68
CA PRO A 203 7.38 -10.19 15.12
C PRO A 203 5.96 -9.71 15.48
N TYR A 204 4.93 -10.43 15.05
CA TYR A 204 3.54 -10.13 15.35
C TYR A 204 3.31 -10.08 16.86
N LYS A 205 2.64 -9.02 17.32
CA LYS A 205 2.19 -8.86 18.70
C LYS A 205 0.76 -8.31 18.72
N THR A 206 0.07 -8.55 19.82
CA THR A 206 -1.23 -7.93 20.07
C THR A 206 -1.04 -6.55 20.68
N PHE A 207 -1.77 -5.57 20.16
CA PHE A 207 -1.74 -4.18 20.62
C PHE A 207 -3.16 -3.69 20.85
N ARG A 208 -3.34 -2.81 21.83
CA ARG A 208 -4.59 -2.06 22.02
C ARG A 208 -4.78 -1.10 20.85
N LYS A 209 -5.97 -1.12 20.24
CA LYS A 209 -6.35 -0.15 19.21
C LYS A 209 -6.69 1.18 19.86
N CYS A 210 -6.06 2.22 19.35
CA CYS A 210 -6.30 3.59 19.74
C CYS A 210 -6.44 4.43 18.48
N GLN A 211 -7.10 5.58 18.59
CA GLN A 211 -7.32 6.49 17.47
C GLN A 211 -6.93 7.90 17.84
N TYR A 212 -6.27 8.60 16.92
CA TYR A 212 -6.06 10.03 17.03
C TYR A 212 -7.37 10.80 16.86
N TYR A 213 -7.55 11.86 17.65
CA TYR A 213 -8.58 12.87 17.41
C TYR A 213 -8.03 14.24 17.77
N CYS A 214 -8.54 15.30 17.15
CA CYS A 214 -8.12 16.66 17.42
C CYS A 214 -9.15 17.36 18.33
N GLU A 215 -8.68 17.93 19.43
CA GLU A 215 -9.49 18.77 20.34
C GLU A 215 -8.68 20.02 20.66
N ASP A 216 -9.28 21.20 20.43
CA ASP A 216 -8.63 22.52 20.60
C ASP A 216 -7.31 22.68 19.83
N GLY A 217 -7.16 21.99 18.69
CA GLY A 217 -5.96 22.06 17.85
C GLY A 217 -4.84 21.11 18.25
N GLU A 218 -5.02 20.33 19.32
CA GLU A 218 -4.04 19.34 19.79
C GLU A 218 -4.50 17.91 19.50
N PHE A 219 -3.55 17.05 19.10
CA PHE A 219 -3.81 15.63 18.93
C PHE A 219 -3.92 14.93 20.28
N LYS A 220 -5.05 14.28 20.49
CA LYS A 220 -5.33 13.40 21.64
C LYS A 220 -5.54 11.98 21.16
N ILE A 221 -5.49 11.04 22.10
CA ILE A 221 -5.58 9.61 21.84
C ILE A 221 -6.81 9.07 22.56
N LYS A 222 -7.66 8.36 21.82
CA LYS A 222 -8.82 7.64 22.34
C LYS A 222 -8.56 6.14 22.27
N ASP A 223 -8.72 5.43 23.38
CA ASP A 223 -8.75 3.96 23.41
C ASP A 223 -10.09 3.47 22.84
N LEU A 224 -10.05 2.47 21.95
CA LEU A 224 -11.24 1.96 21.26
C LEU A 224 -11.82 0.70 21.90
N ASP A 225 -11.23 0.23 22.99
CA ASP A 225 -11.56 -1.04 23.64
C ASP A 225 -11.54 -2.27 22.73
N ASP A 226 -10.56 -2.30 21.83
CA ASP A 226 -10.34 -3.38 20.89
C ASP A 226 -8.84 -3.68 20.75
N GLU A 227 -8.50 -4.85 20.22
CA GLU A 227 -7.13 -5.32 20.04
C GLU A 227 -6.86 -5.75 18.60
N VAL A 228 -5.60 -5.64 18.17
CA VAL A 228 -5.16 -6.10 16.86
C VAL A 228 -3.81 -6.77 16.93
N LYS A 229 -3.62 -7.80 16.11
CA LYS A 229 -2.29 -8.34 15.84
C LYS A 229 -1.63 -7.51 14.74
N TRP A 230 -0.52 -6.88 15.05
CA TRP A 230 0.24 -6.06 14.09
C TRP A 230 1.74 -6.31 14.17
N ILE A 231 2.45 -5.81 13.16
CA ILE A 231 3.91 -5.90 13.07
C ILE A 231 4.52 -4.57 13.56
N PRO A 232 5.28 -4.56 14.67
CA PRO A 232 5.95 -3.37 15.19
C PRO A 232 7.31 -3.09 14.52
N PHE A 233 7.62 -3.79 13.42
CA PHE A 233 8.91 -3.73 12.74
C PHE A 233 8.85 -2.70 11.61
N ASN A 234 9.72 -1.69 11.67
CA ASN A 234 9.97 -0.79 10.56
C ASN A 234 11.19 -1.27 9.75
N PRO A 235 11.04 -1.68 8.48
CA PRO A 235 12.14 -2.23 7.69
C PRO A 235 13.27 -1.24 7.37
N LYS A 236 13.06 0.07 7.50
CA LYS A 236 14.11 1.09 7.33
C LYS A 236 14.88 1.37 8.62
N LEU A 237 14.31 1.09 9.79
CA LEU A 237 14.87 1.49 11.09
C LEU A 237 15.30 0.30 11.97
N ASP A 238 14.56 -0.81 11.90
CA ASP A 238 14.65 -1.91 12.87
C ASP A 238 15.37 -3.16 12.33
N ASP A 239 16.00 -3.12 11.16
CA ASP A 239 16.58 -4.31 10.49
C ASP A 239 17.53 -5.09 11.43
N LYS A 240 18.29 -4.39 12.26
CA LYS A 240 19.22 -4.98 13.26
C LYS A 240 18.54 -5.56 14.50
N LYS A 241 17.31 -5.14 14.81
CA LYS A 241 16.55 -5.56 16.00
C LYS A 241 15.91 -6.94 15.81
N TYR A 242 15.70 -7.36 14.56
CA TYR A 242 15.08 -8.64 14.21
C TYR A 242 15.95 -9.44 13.23
N PRO A 243 17.02 -10.10 13.71
CA PRO A 243 18.00 -10.75 12.85
C PRO A 243 17.41 -11.77 11.88
N MET A 244 16.37 -12.51 12.29
CA MET A 244 15.71 -13.47 11.40
C MET A 244 14.96 -12.79 10.25
N VAL A 245 14.33 -11.64 10.51
CA VAL A 245 13.66 -10.85 9.45
C VAL A 245 14.68 -10.28 8.47
N SER A 246 15.85 -9.84 8.96
CA SER A 246 16.93 -9.31 8.12
C SER A 246 17.54 -10.34 7.15
N GLN A 247 17.34 -11.65 7.41
CA GLN A 247 17.79 -12.73 6.54
C GLN A 247 16.77 -13.07 5.45
N ILE A 248 15.52 -12.62 5.58
CA ILE A 248 14.50 -12.85 4.55
C ILE A 248 14.76 -11.89 3.39
N LYS A 249 14.73 -12.46 2.18
CA LYS A 249 14.86 -11.71 0.93
C LYS A 249 13.80 -10.60 0.89
N LYS A 250 14.23 -9.39 0.56
CA LYS A 250 13.37 -8.22 0.40
C LYS A 250 13.65 -7.55 -0.92
N TYR A 251 12.62 -6.97 -1.52
CA TYR A 251 12.76 -6.11 -2.69
C TYR A 251 12.54 -4.66 -2.29
N HIS A 252 13.32 -3.80 -2.91
CA HIS A 252 13.13 -2.37 -2.84
C HIS A 252 12.75 -1.88 -4.25
N ILE A 253 11.55 -1.35 -4.38
CA ILE A 253 10.96 -0.93 -5.66
C ILE A 253 10.64 0.55 -5.59
N ILE A 254 11.09 1.30 -6.59
CA ILE A 254 10.66 2.68 -6.80
C ILE A 254 9.79 2.69 -8.05
N LEU A 255 8.52 3.05 -7.88
CA LEU A 255 7.60 3.30 -8.98
C LEU A 255 7.61 4.79 -9.30
N GLU A 256 7.88 5.12 -10.55
CA GLU A 256 7.80 6.48 -11.06
C GLU A 256 6.42 6.72 -11.70
N ALA A 257 6.08 7.98 -11.97
CA ALA A 257 4.85 8.31 -12.68
C ALA A 257 4.79 7.57 -14.03
N GLY A 258 3.69 6.85 -14.26
CA GLY A 258 3.47 6.00 -15.42
C GLY A 258 3.66 4.51 -15.13
N ASP A 259 4.37 4.15 -14.06
CA ASP A 259 4.63 2.75 -13.71
C ASP A 259 3.44 2.09 -13.01
N MET A 260 3.37 0.77 -13.18
CA MET A 260 2.40 -0.10 -12.52
C MET A 260 3.14 -1.23 -11.80
N LEU A 261 2.76 -1.51 -10.55
CA LEU A 261 3.21 -2.66 -9.77
C LEU A 261 2.07 -3.66 -9.66
N TYR A 262 2.32 -4.90 -10.08
CA TYR A 262 1.55 -6.03 -9.57
C TYR A 262 2.14 -6.45 -8.22
N LEU A 263 1.37 -6.23 -7.16
CA LEU A 263 1.65 -6.63 -5.79
C LEU A 263 0.78 -7.85 -5.47
N PRO A 264 1.33 -9.07 -5.47
CA PRO A 264 0.55 -10.28 -5.27
C PRO A 264 -0.02 -10.33 -3.86
N ALA A 265 -1.12 -11.06 -3.71
CA ALA A 265 -1.73 -11.27 -2.41
C ALA A 265 -0.72 -11.84 -1.38
N LEU A 266 -0.90 -11.45 -0.12
CA LEU A 266 -0.11 -11.86 1.05
C LEU A 266 1.34 -11.36 1.09
N TRP A 267 1.80 -10.61 0.09
CA TRP A 267 3.09 -9.93 0.17
C TRP A 267 3.07 -8.84 1.22
N PHE A 268 4.08 -8.88 2.08
CA PHE A 268 4.27 -7.84 3.07
C PHE A 268 4.88 -6.62 2.40
N HIS A 269 4.33 -5.45 2.67
CA HIS A 269 4.77 -4.23 2.02
C HIS A 269 4.73 -3.03 2.96
N HIS A 270 5.78 -2.22 2.85
CA HIS A 270 5.92 -0.93 3.51
C HIS A 270 6.05 0.13 2.43
N VAL A 271 5.33 1.25 2.57
CA VAL A 271 5.17 2.21 1.48
C VAL A 271 5.47 3.63 1.94
N GLU A 272 6.36 4.29 1.21
CA GLU A 272 6.62 5.73 1.28
C GLU A 272 6.33 6.38 -0.08
N GLN A 273 6.32 7.71 -0.12
CA GLN A 273 5.93 8.46 -1.31
C GLN A 273 6.62 9.82 -1.39
N SER A 274 6.75 10.38 -2.60
CA SER A 274 7.04 11.81 -2.73
C SER A 274 5.85 12.65 -2.25
N HIS A 275 6.13 13.90 -1.90
CA HIS A 275 5.09 14.85 -1.55
C HIS A 275 4.10 15.01 -2.69
N ALA A 276 2.80 15.00 -2.36
CA ALA A 276 1.70 15.13 -3.30
C ALA A 276 1.71 14.06 -4.42
N CYS A 277 2.30 12.88 -4.17
CA CYS A 277 2.21 11.73 -5.05
C CYS A 277 0.74 11.40 -5.32
N ILE A 278 0.38 11.04 -6.55
CA ILE A 278 -0.96 10.55 -6.90
C ILE A 278 -0.84 9.13 -7.43
N ALA A 279 -1.64 8.23 -6.89
CA ALA A 279 -1.75 6.86 -7.37
C ALA A 279 -3.19 6.36 -7.35
N VAL A 280 -3.45 5.33 -8.15
CA VAL A 280 -4.68 4.56 -8.14
C VAL A 280 -4.32 3.09 -8.00
N ASN A 281 -5.08 2.34 -7.21
CA ASN A 281 -4.91 0.89 -7.18
C ASN A 281 -6.24 0.14 -7.32
N TYR A 282 -6.15 -1.08 -7.84
CA TYR A 282 -7.28 -1.99 -8.02
C TYR A 282 -7.02 -3.26 -7.18
N CYS A 283 -7.96 -3.57 -6.29
CA CYS A 283 -7.89 -4.74 -5.43
C CYS A 283 -8.85 -5.82 -5.95
N VAL A 284 -8.31 -6.95 -6.41
CA VAL A 284 -9.12 -8.12 -6.81
C VAL A 284 -9.03 -9.17 -5.71
N ASN A 285 -10.18 -9.68 -5.26
CA ASN A 285 -10.23 -10.64 -4.16
C ASN A 285 -9.59 -11.98 -4.56
N LEU A 286 -8.89 -12.61 -3.63
CA LEU A 286 -8.29 -13.96 -3.80
C LEU A 286 -9.33 -15.06 -4.07
N SER A 287 -10.63 -14.78 -3.95
CA SER A 287 -11.72 -15.76 -4.00
C SER A 287 -11.99 -16.44 -5.35
N ALA A 288 -11.17 -16.22 -6.39
CA ALA A 288 -11.41 -16.72 -7.74
C ALA A 288 -10.84 -18.12 -8.07
N TRP A 289 -10.35 -18.89 -7.09
CA TRP A 289 -10.09 -20.33 -7.28
C TRP A 289 -11.34 -21.20 -7.02
N ARG A 290 -12.49 -20.81 -7.59
CA ARG A 290 -13.74 -21.60 -7.57
C ARG A 290 -13.86 -22.49 -8.81
#